data_AF-A0AAE3IB55-F1
#
_entry.id   AF-A0AAE3IB55-F1
#
_cell.length_a   1.000
_cell.length_b   1.000
_cell.length_c   1.000
_cell.angle_alpha   90.00
_cell.angle_beta   90.00
_cell.angle_gamma   90.00
#
_symmetry.space_group_name_H-M   'P 1'
#
loop_
_entity.id
_entity.type
_entity.pdbx_description
1 polymer ?
#
loop_
_entity_poly.entity_id
_entity_poly.type
_entity_poly.pdbx_seq_one_letter_code
_entity_poly.pdbx_strand_id
1 'polypeptide(L)'
;MSNAATLSKAVEAIEKQADRKERAENIDEKVATAKGTVSSLNSDVRELAEAVETLQFYRRLLNEMFEGNETPRVQAALDEAEDAVKSDKADIVDAVVENTGGGPGTPINELRKDVTAATSSVSKATDIVKERLRSYKNEWEKRLSSARDLQEIIGGQNDEFAKTVNWLEQIITTNMWEPERTASTVVNNWENATRQWENHQELQGLDAFQETHGLSDDTVEAVERLSSRSSLTLADVDVEVLRELKGIDQLANAVELSI
;
A
#
# COMPACT_ATOMS: atom_id res chain seq x y z
N MET A 1 12.88 63.57 59.32
CA MET A 1 13.05 63.28 57.88
C MET A 1 13.07 61.76 57.61
N SER A 2 12.10 60.97 58.12
CA SER A 2 12.21 59.49 58.14
C SER A 2 11.20 58.72 57.27
N ASN A 3 10.21 59.38 56.65
CA ASN A 3 9.13 58.70 55.93
C ASN A 3 9.27 58.70 54.40
N ALA A 4 10.16 59.53 53.83
CA ALA A 4 10.42 59.54 52.38
C ALA A 4 11.37 58.41 51.93
N ALA A 5 12.31 58.02 52.79
CA ALA A 5 13.27 56.94 52.53
C ALA A 5 12.65 55.53 52.54
N THR A 6 11.51 55.35 53.21
CA THR A 6 10.77 54.08 53.28
C THR A 6 9.82 53.88 52.10
N LEU A 7 9.23 54.97 51.56
CA LEU A 7 8.36 54.89 50.38
C LEU A 7 9.15 54.57 49.10
N SER A 8 10.32 55.20 48.92
CA SER A 8 11.19 54.94 47.77
C SER A 8 11.66 53.48 47.70
N LYS A 9 12.00 52.88 48.85
CA LYS A 9 12.36 51.45 48.94
C LYS A 9 11.18 50.52 48.68
N ALA A 10 9.97 50.93 49.06
CA ALA A 10 8.76 50.17 48.78
C ALA A 10 8.40 50.23 47.28
N VAL A 11 8.58 51.38 46.62
CA VAL A 11 8.40 51.53 45.18
C VAL A 11 9.45 50.71 44.41
N GLU A 12 10.73 50.78 44.77
CA GLU A 12 11.77 49.92 44.15
C GLU A 12 11.49 48.42 44.34
N ALA A 13 10.93 48.01 45.48
CA ALA A 13 10.54 46.63 45.72
C ALA A 13 9.34 46.21 44.86
N ILE A 14 8.36 47.11 44.66
CA ILE A 14 7.20 46.90 43.80
C ILE A 14 7.62 46.88 42.32
N GLU A 15 8.46 47.80 41.88
CA GLU A 15 9.03 47.82 40.52
C GLU A 15 9.84 46.56 40.25
N LYS A 16 10.70 46.15 41.18
CA LYS A 16 11.45 44.89 41.06
C LYS A 16 10.55 43.65 41.09
N GLN A 17 9.43 43.70 41.82
CA GLN A 17 8.44 42.63 41.84
C GLN A 17 7.62 42.60 40.55
N ALA A 18 7.28 43.77 39.99
CA ALA A 18 6.61 43.92 38.70
C ALA A 18 7.51 43.45 37.56
N ASP A 19 8.77 43.88 37.50
CA ASP A 19 9.76 43.41 36.53
C ASP A 19 9.98 41.90 36.61
N ARG A 20 10.03 41.33 37.82
CA ARG A 20 10.15 39.88 38.00
C ARG A 20 8.90 39.15 37.54
N LYS A 21 7.72 39.71 37.79
CA LYS A 21 6.45 39.13 37.37
C LYS A 21 6.30 39.22 35.86
N GLU A 22 6.63 40.35 35.24
CA GLU A 22 6.65 40.52 33.79
C GLU A 22 7.68 39.59 33.13
N ARG A 23 8.89 39.43 33.70
CA ARG A 23 9.86 38.45 33.23
C ARG A 23 9.36 37.01 33.38
N ALA A 24 8.68 36.69 34.48
CA ALA A 24 8.10 35.37 34.70
C ALA A 24 6.96 35.08 33.72
N GLU A 25 6.03 36.01 33.53
CA GLU A 25 4.93 35.90 32.55
C GLU A 25 5.46 35.78 31.12
N ASN A 26 6.47 36.56 30.75
CA ASN A 26 7.16 36.43 29.46
C ASN A 26 7.89 35.08 29.30
N ILE A 27 8.41 34.51 30.38
CA ILE A 27 9.02 33.16 30.36
C ILE A 27 7.93 32.10 30.19
N ASP A 28 6.81 32.20 30.90
CA ASP A 28 5.69 31.26 30.81
C ASP A 28 5.07 31.26 29.40
N GLU A 29 4.93 32.43 28.78
CA GLU A 29 4.45 32.56 27.40
C GLU A 29 5.43 31.94 26.38
N LYS A 30 6.74 32.18 26.56
CA LYS A 30 7.78 31.55 25.72
C LYS A 30 7.79 30.03 25.88
N VAL A 31 7.63 29.52 27.10
CA VAL A 31 7.54 28.08 27.38
C VAL A 31 6.28 27.48 26.74
N ALA A 32 5.14 28.17 26.83
CA ALA A 32 3.90 27.71 26.20
C ALA A 32 4.03 27.65 24.68
N THR A 33 4.60 28.70 24.06
CA THR A 33 4.88 28.75 22.61
C THR A 33 5.83 27.62 22.21
N ALA A 34 6.94 27.45 22.91
CA ALA A 34 7.91 26.38 22.65
C ALA A 34 7.27 24.99 22.75
N LYS A 35 6.44 24.74 23.77
CA LYS A 35 5.68 23.48 23.91
C LYS A 35 4.74 23.25 22.73
N GLY A 36 4.04 24.28 22.29
CA GLY A 36 3.16 24.23 21.11
C GLY A 36 3.93 23.86 19.85
N THR A 37 5.05 24.54 19.60
CA THR A 37 5.91 24.29 18.44
C THR A 37 6.49 22.88 18.43
N VAL A 38 7.03 22.41 19.56
CA VAL A 38 7.54 21.04 19.70
C VAL A 38 6.44 20.01 19.47
N SER A 39 5.24 20.25 20.00
CA SER A 39 4.11 19.33 19.81
C SER A 39 3.69 19.24 18.34
N SER A 40 3.68 20.37 17.63
CA SER A 40 3.39 20.41 16.19
C SER A 40 4.47 19.69 15.38
N LEU A 41 5.75 20.00 15.60
CA LEU A 41 6.85 19.33 14.88
C LEU A 41 6.82 17.82 15.10
N ASN A 42 6.57 17.38 16.34
CA ASN A 42 6.45 15.97 16.65
C ASN A 42 5.22 15.30 16.00
N SER A 43 4.15 16.05 15.72
CA SER A 43 3.03 15.56 14.90
C SER A 43 3.47 15.40 13.44
N ASP A 44 4.14 16.40 12.88
CA ASP A 44 4.60 16.38 11.48
C ASP A 44 5.60 15.23 11.24
N VAL A 45 6.51 14.97 12.20
CA VAL A 45 7.46 13.86 12.13
C VAL A 45 6.76 12.49 12.25
N ARG A 46 5.69 12.38 13.04
CA ARG A 46 4.89 11.14 13.09
C ARG A 46 4.19 10.88 11.76
N GLU A 47 3.62 11.91 11.15
CA GLU A 47 3.01 11.80 9.82
C GLU A 47 4.04 11.36 8.76
N LEU A 48 5.26 11.90 8.81
CA LEU A 48 6.37 11.43 7.98
C LEU A 48 6.69 9.95 8.24
N ALA A 49 6.77 9.53 9.50
CA ALA A 49 7.04 8.14 9.85
C ALA A 49 5.95 7.18 9.32
N GLU A 50 4.68 7.52 9.52
CA GLU A 50 3.53 6.75 8.99
C GLU A 50 3.54 6.68 7.46
N ALA A 51 3.90 7.78 6.79
CA ALA A 51 4.05 7.81 5.34
C ALA A 51 5.19 6.90 4.87
N VAL A 52 6.34 6.90 5.56
CA VAL A 52 7.49 6.03 5.24
C VAL A 52 7.13 4.57 5.47
N GLU A 53 6.48 4.22 6.58
CA GLU A 53 6.01 2.86 6.85
C GLU A 53 5.06 2.37 5.75
N THR A 54 4.13 3.22 5.32
CA THR A 54 3.23 2.93 4.21
C THR A 54 3.99 2.70 2.91
N LEU A 55 4.97 3.54 2.58
CA LEU A 55 5.82 3.35 1.40
C LEU A 55 6.58 2.01 1.46
N GLN A 56 7.21 1.70 2.60
CA GLN A 56 7.96 0.46 2.78
C GLN A 56 7.06 -0.78 2.65
N PHE A 57 5.82 -0.71 3.13
CA PHE A 57 4.83 -1.77 2.93
C PHE A 57 4.63 -2.05 1.44
N TYR A 58 4.23 -1.06 0.64
CA TYR A 58 3.95 -1.25 -0.79
C TYR A 58 5.20 -1.60 -1.60
N ARG A 59 6.33 -0.99 -1.26
CA ARG A 59 7.65 -1.29 -1.85
C ARG A 59 7.99 -2.76 -1.70
N ARG A 60 7.80 -3.31 -0.50
CA ARG A 60 8.05 -4.71 -0.22
C ARG A 60 7.14 -5.64 -1.03
N LEU A 61 5.85 -5.31 -1.14
CA LEU A 61 4.94 -6.09 -1.99
C LEU A 61 5.39 -6.06 -3.46
N LEU A 62 5.78 -4.89 -3.98
CA LEU A 62 6.26 -4.76 -5.36
C LEU A 62 7.46 -5.68 -5.63
N ASN A 63 8.44 -5.68 -4.74
CA ASN A 63 9.67 -6.44 -4.91
C ASN A 63 9.47 -7.94 -4.67
N GLU A 64 8.82 -8.31 -3.57
CA GLU A 64 8.76 -9.71 -3.11
C GLU A 64 7.62 -10.49 -3.78
N MET A 65 6.50 -9.86 -4.15
CA MET A 65 5.40 -10.57 -4.83
C MET A 65 5.54 -10.59 -6.35
N PHE A 66 6.07 -9.51 -6.93
CA PHE A 66 6.01 -9.28 -8.38
C PHE A 66 7.39 -9.08 -9.03
N GLU A 67 8.48 -9.24 -8.26
CA GLU A 67 9.85 -9.00 -8.72
C GLU A 67 10.02 -7.62 -9.41
N GLY A 68 9.18 -6.66 -9.01
CA GLY A 68 9.13 -5.34 -9.59
C GLY A 68 10.33 -4.53 -9.14
N ASN A 69 10.91 -3.75 -10.05
CA ASN A 69 11.99 -2.85 -9.69
C ASN A 69 11.45 -1.55 -9.10
N GLU A 70 12.14 -1.00 -8.12
CA GLU A 70 11.88 0.35 -7.63
C GLU A 70 12.31 1.41 -8.64
N THR A 71 11.67 2.57 -8.57
CA THR A 71 12.14 3.73 -9.32
C THR A 71 13.16 4.52 -8.48
N PRO A 72 14.12 5.22 -9.11
CA PRO A 72 15.03 6.12 -8.38
C PRO A 72 14.31 7.15 -7.49
N ARG A 73 13.06 7.50 -7.82
CA ARG A 73 12.22 8.41 -7.02
C ARG A 73 11.84 7.82 -5.65
N VAL A 74 11.74 6.51 -5.52
CA VAL A 74 11.46 5.86 -4.23
C VAL A 74 12.65 6.03 -3.30
N GLN A 75 13.86 5.75 -3.78
CA GLN A 75 15.07 5.93 -2.97
C GLN A 75 15.28 7.41 -2.62
N ALA A 76 15.12 8.32 -3.58
CA ALA A 76 15.24 9.76 -3.32
C ALA A 76 14.26 10.26 -2.23
N ALA A 77 13.01 9.77 -2.24
CA ALA A 77 12.04 10.13 -1.20
C ALA A 77 12.41 9.59 0.18
N LEU A 78 13.03 8.40 0.25
CA LEU A 78 13.54 7.84 1.50
C LEU A 78 14.76 8.62 2.01
N ASP A 79 15.68 9.01 1.12
CA ASP A 79 16.84 9.82 1.47
C ASP A 79 16.39 11.21 1.98
N GLU A 80 15.41 11.84 1.32
CA GLU A 80 14.80 13.11 1.77
C GLU A 80 14.12 12.97 3.15
N ALA A 81 13.44 11.84 3.41
CA ALA A 81 12.84 11.56 4.71
C ALA A 81 13.89 11.37 5.81
N GLU A 82 15.00 10.68 5.51
CA GLU A 82 16.12 10.51 6.42
C GLU A 82 16.78 11.86 6.75
N ASP A 83 17.06 12.67 5.73
CA ASP A 83 17.67 13.99 5.91
C ASP A 83 16.76 14.95 6.70
N ALA A 84 15.44 14.89 6.50
CA ALA A 84 14.48 15.74 7.22
C ALA A 84 14.45 15.50 8.75
N VAL A 85 14.81 14.29 9.21
CA VAL A 85 14.81 13.93 10.65
C VAL A 85 16.22 13.84 11.25
N LYS A 86 17.25 14.14 10.46
CA LYS A 86 18.67 14.03 10.83
C LYS A 86 19.15 15.12 11.79
N SER A 87 18.38 16.18 11.96
CA SER A 87 18.75 17.31 12.83
C SER A 87 18.96 16.83 14.27
N ASP A 88 20.08 17.22 14.87
CA ASP A 88 20.41 16.77 16.21
C ASP A 88 19.49 17.44 17.25
N LYS A 89 19.33 16.78 18.40
CA LYS A 89 18.52 17.30 19.52
C LYS A 89 18.96 18.70 19.96
N ALA A 90 20.25 19.03 19.83
CA ALA A 90 20.77 20.37 20.12
C ALA A 90 20.22 21.42 19.15
N ASP A 91 20.24 21.13 17.84
CA ASP A 91 19.74 22.02 16.79
C ASP A 91 18.24 22.27 16.94
N ILE A 92 17.47 21.26 17.34
CA ILE A 92 16.03 21.39 17.60
C ILE A 92 15.77 22.26 18.85
N VAL A 93 16.57 22.09 19.91
CA VAL A 93 16.44 22.91 21.13
C VAL A 93 16.79 24.36 20.83
N ASP A 94 17.89 24.60 20.12
CA ASP A 94 18.32 25.94 19.73
C ASP A 94 17.29 26.59 18.80
N ALA A 95 16.76 25.85 17.81
CA ALA A 95 15.70 26.32 16.92
C ALA A 95 14.42 26.72 17.67
N VAL A 96 14.04 25.98 18.72
CA VAL A 96 12.86 26.27 19.54
C VAL A 96 13.09 27.47 20.47
N VAL A 97 14.29 27.60 21.04
CA VAL A 97 14.68 28.71 21.93
C VAL A 97 14.84 30.02 21.15
N GLU A 98 15.38 29.96 19.94
CA GLU A 98 15.57 31.11 19.06
C GLU A 98 14.29 31.58 18.35
N ASN A 99 13.22 30.78 18.37
CA ASN A 99 11.92 31.08 17.74
C ASN A 99 11.12 32.22 18.42
N THR A 100 11.79 33.15 19.08
CA THR A 100 11.21 34.31 19.78
C THR A 100 10.45 35.29 18.88
N GLY A 101 10.53 35.15 17.54
CA GLY A 101 9.82 36.01 16.58
C GLY A 101 8.74 35.31 15.72
N GLY A 102 8.63 33.97 15.74
CA GLY A 102 7.56 33.22 15.07
C GLY A 102 7.38 33.43 13.56
N GLY A 103 8.34 34.04 12.86
CA GLY A 103 8.22 34.44 11.46
C GLY A 103 8.68 33.39 10.44
N PRO A 104 8.33 33.54 9.15
CA PRO A 104 8.91 32.76 8.06
C PRO A 104 10.44 32.82 8.07
N GLY A 105 11.12 31.70 7.85
CA GLY A 105 12.59 31.61 7.83
C GLY A 105 13.26 31.43 9.20
N THR A 106 12.50 31.23 10.28
CA THR A 106 13.10 30.76 11.55
C THR A 106 13.57 29.31 11.41
N PRO A 107 14.63 28.90 12.13
CA PRO A 107 15.17 27.54 12.02
C PRO A 107 14.09 26.45 12.19
N ILE A 108 13.15 26.66 13.11
CA ILE A 108 12.07 25.70 13.37
C ILE A 108 11.02 25.63 12.26
N ASN A 109 10.79 26.73 11.54
CA ASN A 109 9.89 26.75 10.39
C ASN A 109 10.54 26.11 9.16
N GLU A 110 11.86 26.23 8.99
CA GLU A 110 12.59 25.49 7.95
C GLU A 110 12.59 23.98 8.26
N LEU A 111 12.86 23.56 9.50
CA LEU A 111 12.72 22.13 9.90
C LEU A 111 11.34 21.58 9.56
N ARG A 112 10.29 22.33 9.91
CA ARG A 112 8.91 21.93 9.63
C ARG A 112 8.62 21.83 8.13
N LYS A 113 9.14 22.77 7.35
CA LYS A 113 9.03 22.79 5.89
C LYS A 113 9.73 21.59 5.27
N ASP A 114 10.91 21.22 5.76
CA ASP A 114 11.66 20.06 5.28
C ASP A 114 10.92 18.76 5.59
N VAL A 115 10.42 18.59 6.81
CA VAL A 115 9.56 17.44 7.20
C VAL A 115 8.32 17.36 6.30
N THR A 116 7.62 18.48 6.09
CA THR A 116 6.42 18.53 5.24
C THR A 116 6.72 18.19 3.78
N ALA A 117 7.86 18.68 3.26
CA ALA A 117 8.31 18.40 1.90
C ALA A 117 8.67 16.92 1.74
N ALA A 118 9.38 16.34 2.70
CA ALA A 118 9.71 14.92 2.73
C ALA A 118 8.45 14.05 2.80
N THR A 119 7.47 14.38 3.65
CA THR A 119 6.18 13.67 3.73
C THR A 119 5.48 13.67 2.38
N SER A 120 5.47 14.82 1.70
CA SER A 120 4.90 14.96 0.37
C SER A 120 5.63 14.14 -0.69
N SER A 121 6.96 14.04 -0.59
CA SER A 121 7.81 13.25 -1.48
C SER A 121 7.54 11.75 -1.31
N VAL A 122 7.51 11.27 -0.07
CA VAL A 122 7.19 9.88 0.30
C VAL A 122 5.78 9.49 -0.15
N SER A 123 4.80 10.39 0.02
CA SER A 123 3.44 10.17 -0.45
C SER A 123 3.37 10.00 -1.98
N LYS A 124 4.05 10.87 -2.74
CA LYS A 124 4.15 10.73 -4.20
C LYS A 124 4.88 9.46 -4.64
N ALA A 125 5.95 9.08 -3.95
CA ALA A 125 6.64 7.83 -4.20
C ALA A 125 5.72 6.62 -3.94
N THR A 126 4.89 6.70 -2.89
CA THR A 126 3.89 5.67 -2.57
C THR A 126 2.88 5.52 -3.69
N ASP A 127 2.37 6.63 -4.24
CA ASP A 127 1.43 6.59 -5.36
C ASP A 127 2.04 5.94 -6.61
N ILE A 128 3.31 6.23 -6.92
CA ILE A 128 4.03 5.59 -8.03
C ILE A 128 4.12 4.06 -7.83
N VAL A 129 4.43 3.61 -6.61
CA VAL A 129 4.49 2.18 -6.31
C VAL A 129 3.09 1.55 -6.43
N LYS A 130 2.05 2.21 -5.91
CA LYS A 130 0.65 1.75 -6.03
C LYS A 130 0.21 1.65 -7.49
N GLU A 131 0.59 2.59 -8.35
CA GLU A 131 0.29 2.52 -9.79
C GLU A 131 0.91 1.30 -10.45
N ARG A 132 2.16 0.96 -10.11
CA ARG A 132 2.81 -0.26 -10.59
C ARG A 132 2.08 -1.51 -10.09
N LEU A 133 1.77 -1.55 -8.80
CA LEU A 133 1.00 -2.64 -8.19
C LEU A 133 -0.38 -2.82 -8.85
N ARG A 134 -1.06 -1.73 -9.27
CA ARG A 134 -2.31 -1.82 -10.03
C ARG A 134 -2.13 -2.49 -11.38
N SER A 135 -0.99 -2.28 -12.05
CA SER A 135 -0.68 -2.97 -13.31
C SER A 135 -0.62 -4.49 -13.09
N TYR A 136 0.09 -4.93 -12.06
CA TYR A 136 0.17 -6.35 -11.71
C TYR A 136 -1.17 -6.92 -11.27
N LYS A 137 -1.95 -6.18 -10.48
CA LYS A 137 -3.32 -6.55 -10.12
C LYS A 137 -4.17 -6.81 -11.36
N ASN A 138 -4.16 -5.89 -12.32
CA ASN A 138 -4.97 -6.01 -13.54
C ASN A 138 -4.56 -7.21 -14.39
N GLU A 139 -3.28 -7.54 -14.42
CA GLU A 139 -2.77 -8.74 -15.11
C GLU A 139 -3.26 -10.01 -14.41
N TRP A 140 -3.12 -10.09 -13.09
CA TRP A 140 -3.59 -11.22 -12.32
C TRP A 140 -5.11 -11.38 -12.34
N GLU A 141 -5.88 -10.30 -12.32
CA GLU A 141 -7.34 -10.38 -12.48
C GLU A 141 -7.74 -11.04 -13.79
N LYS A 142 -7.02 -10.77 -14.90
CA LYS A 142 -7.28 -11.45 -16.17
C LYS A 142 -6.96 -12.94 -16.09
N ARG A 143 -5.82 -13.30 -15.48
CA ARG A 143 -5.43 -14.72 -15.29
C ARG A 143 -6.46 -15.47 -14.45
N LEU A 144 -6.89 -14.87 -13.33
CA LEU A 144 -7.89 -15.45 -12.45
C LEU A 144 -9.27 -15.54 -13.12
N SER A 145 -9.66 -14.54 -13.92
CA SER A 145 -10.88 -14.60 -14.72
C SER A 145 -10.83 -15.75 -15.72
N SER A 146 -9.74 -15.88 -16.48
CA SER A 146 -9.58 -16.97 -17.45
C SER A 146 -9.65 -18.35 -16.79
N ALA A 147 -9.02 -18.52 -15.63
CA ALA A 147 -9.13 -19.75 -14.85
C ALA A 147 -10.58 -20.02 -14.38
N ARG A 148 -11.32 -19.00 -13.95
CA ARG A 148 -12.73 -19.15 -13.56
C ARG A 148 -13.61 -19.54 -14.73
N ASP A 149 -13.43 -18.88 -15.88
CA ASP A 149 -14.20 -19.18 -17.08
C ASP A 149 -13.99 -20.66 -17.48
N LEU A 150 -12.75 -21.15 -17.43
CA LEU A 150 -12.44 -22.56 -17.62
C LEU A 150 -13.11 -23.45 -16.55
N GLN A 151 -13.05 -23.06 -15.27
CA GLN A 151 -13.71 -23.81 -14.21
C GLN A 151 -15.22 -23.93 -14.41
N GLU A 152 -15.89 -22.87 -14.84
CA GLU A 152 -17.32 -22.88 -15.15
C GLU A 152 -17.62 -23.84 -16.31
N ILE A 153 -16.81 -23.80 -17.36
CA ILE A 153 -16.90 -24.69 -18.52
C ILE A 153 -16.80 -26.15 -18.12
N ILE A 154 -15.79 -26.52 -17.32
CA ILE A 154 -15.54 -27.93 -16.94
C ILE A 154 -16.41 -28.39 -15.76
N GLY A 155 -17.39 -27.59 -15.34
CA GLY A 155 -18.35 -27.93 -14.29
C GLY A 155 -17.77 -27.89 -12.87
N GLY A 156 -16.75 -27.07 -12.61
CA GLY A 156 -16.25 -26.78 -11.27
C GLY A 156 -15.62 -27.97 -10.54
N GLN A 157 -15.10 -28.96 -11.27
CA GLN A 157 -14.70 -30.25 -10.69
C GLN A 157 -13.46 -30.22 -9.78
N ASN A 158 -12.73 -29.09 -9.69
CA ASN A 158 -11.56 -28.95 -8.82
C ASN A 158 -11.79 -27.86 -7.74
N ASP A 159 -12.36 -28.29 -6.61
CA ASP A 159 -12.64 -27.44 -5.44
C ASP A 159 -11.37 -26.81 -4.83
N GLU A 160 -10.23 -27.51 -4.89
CA GLU A 160 -8.96 -27.02 -4.34
C GLU A 160 -8.41 -25.85 -5.17
N PHE A 161 -8.44 -26.00 -6.50
CA PHE A 161 -8.06 -24.93 -7.40
C PHE A 161 -9.02 -23.74 -7.31
N ALA A 162 -10.34 -23.97 -7.20
CA ALA A 162 -11.32 -22.89 -7.01
C ALA A 162 -11.04 -22.07 -5.74
N LYS A 163 -10.67 -22.73 -4.63
CA LYS A 163 -10.23 -22.07 -3.39
C LYS A 163 -8.94 -21.27 -3.61
N THR A 164 -7.99 -21.80 -4.39
CA THR A 164 -6.75 -21.12 -4.73
C THR A 164 -6.99 -19.85 -5.54
N VAL A 165 -7.86 -19.90 -6.56
CA VAL A 165 -8.28 -18.74 -7.36
C VAL A 165 -8.87 -17.65 -6.47
N ASN A 166 -9.81 -18.02 -5.59
CA ASN A 166 -10.44 -17.07 -4.67
C ASN A 166 -9.45 -16.48 -3.66
N TRP A 167 -8.49 -17.29 -3.20
CA TRP A 167 -7.45 -16.81 -2.29
C TRP A 167 -6.54 -15.79 -2.95
N LEU A 168 -6.08 -16.07 -4.18
CA LEU A 168 -5.29 -15.12 -4.97
C LEU A 168 -6.06 -13.83 -5.23
N GLU A 169 -7.34 -13.92 -5.58
CA GLU A 169 -8.19 -12.74 -5.76
C GLU A 169 -8.26 -11.90 -4.48
N GLN A 170 -8.48 -12.52 -3.32
CA GLN A 170 -8.51 -11.80 -2.05
C GLN A 170 -7.18 -11.10 -1.74
N ILE A 171 -6.06 -11.71 -2.10
CA ILE A 171 -4.74 -11.10 -1.91
C ILE A 171 -4.61 -9.84 -2.77
N ILE A 172 -4.90 -9.93 -4.07
CA ILE A 172 -4.67 -8.83 -5.02
C ILE A 172 -5.73 -7.71 -4.95
N THR A 173 -6.94 -8.01 -4.50
CA THR A 173 -8.04 -7.04 -4.41
C THR A 173 -8.14 -6.38 -3.04
N THR A 174 -7.70 -7.06 -1.98
CA THR A 174 -7.91 -6.62 -0.59
C THR A 174 -6.60 -6.55 0.18
N ASN A 175 -5.94 -7.68 0.43
CA ASN A 175 -4.83 -7.73 1.40
C ASN A 175 -3.64 -6.83 1.02
N MET A 176 -3.32 -6.72 -0.27
CA MET A 176 -2.21 -5.90 -0.74
C MET A 176 -2.44 -4.38 -0.60
N TRP A 177 -3.66 -3.96 -0.26
CA TRP A 177 -4.05 -2.54 -0.11
C TRP A 177 -4.30 -2.14 1.35
N GLU A 178 -3.99 -3.02 2.31
CA GLU A 178 -4.17 -2.80 3.75
C GLU A 178 -2.79 -2.66 4.45
N PRO A 179 -2.20 -1.44 4.47
CA PRO A 179 -0.87 -1.21 5.04
C PRO A 179 -0.81 -1.43 6.57
N GLU A 180 -1.96 -1.50 7.24
CA GLU A 180 -2.05 -1.90 8.65
C GLU A 180 -1.69 -3.37 8.89
N ARG A 181 -1.66 -4.18 7.83
CA ARG A 181 -1.11 -5.54 7.88
C ARG A 181 0.41 -5.51 7.71
N THR A 182 1.08 -6.52 8.27
CA THR A 182 2.50 -6.72 7.97
C THR A 182 2.68 -7.18 6.52
N ALA A 183 3.52 -6.48 5.76
CA ALA A 183 3.86 -6.84 4.38
C ALA A 183 4.32 -8.31 4.25
N SER A 184 5.13 -8.81 5.20
CA SER A 184 5.57 -10.22 5.24
C SER A 184 4.41 -11.22 5.26
N THR A 185 3.30 -10.90 5.95
CA THR A 185 2.13 -11.77 5.98
C THR A 185 1.46 -11.83 4.61
N VAL A 186 1.38 -10.69 3.91
CA VAL A 186 0.80 -10.62 2.56
C VAL A 186 1.68 -11.39 1.57
N VAL A 187 3.00 -11.18 1.62
CA VAL A 187 3.99 -11.89 0.78
C VAL A 187 3.93 -13.39 1.01
N ASN A 188 3.95 -13.86 2.27
CA ASN A 188 3.88 -15.31 2.55
C ASN A 188 2.58 -15.94 2.03
N ASN A 189 1.45 -15.23 2.17
CA ASN A 189 0.18 -15.71 1.62
C ASN A 189 0.21 -15.75 0.10
N TRP A 190 0.80 -14.74 -0.54
CA TRP A 190 1.02 -14.71 -1.97
C TRP A 190 1.84 -15.90 -2.45
N GLU A 191 3.02 -16.13 -1.88
CA GLU A 191 3.90 -17.24 -2.26
C GLU A 191 3.25 -18.62 -2.08
N ASN A 192 2.45 -18.80 -1.02
CA ASN A 192 1.74 -20.05 -0.82
C ASN A 192 0.62 -20.22 -1.86
N ALA A 193 -0.13 -19.16 -2.16
CA ALA A 193 -1.21 -19.18 -3.13
C ALA A 193 -0.69 -19.37 -4.56
N THR A 194 0.41 -18.73 -4.93
CA THR A 194 1.06 -18.91 -6.24
C THR A 194 1.66 -20.30 -6.38
N ARG A 195 2.26 -20.87 -5.32
CA ARG A 195 2.69 -22.28 -5.34
C ARG A 195 1.54 -23.25 -5.60
N GLN A 196 0.37 -23.01 -4.99
CA GLN A 196 -0.81 -23.84 -5.24
C GLN A 196 -1.38 -23.66 -6.65
N TRP A 197 -1.32 -22.44 -7.17
CA TRP A 197 -1.69 -22.12 -8.55
C TRP A 197 -0.78 -22.84 -9.56
N GLU A 198 0.53 -22.86 -9.33
CA GLU A 198 1.48 -23.58 -10.17
C GLU A 198 1.34 -25.11 -10.11
N ASN A 199 0.72 -25.67 -9.07
CA ASN A 199 0.42 -27.10 -9.01
C ASN A 199 -0.73 -27.52 -9.94
N HIS A 200 -1.44 -26.56 -10.55
CA HIS A 200 -2.64 -26.78 -11.37
C HIS A 200 -2.51 -26.05 -12.72
N GLN A 201 -1.36 -26.19 -13.39
CA GLN A 201 -1.05 -25.43 -14.62
C GLN A 201 -2.11 -25.60 -15.71
N GLU A 202 -2.66 -26.80 -15.83
CA GLU A 202 -3.70 -27.16 -16.79
C GLU A 202 -5.02 -26.41 -16.56
N LEU A 203 -5.26 -25.89 -15.35
CA LEU A 203 -6.48 -25.18 -14.99
C LEU A 203 -6.34 -23.65 -15.04
N GLN A 204 -5.15 -23.13 -15.39
CA GLN A 204 -4.86 -21.70 -15.34
C GLN A 204 -5.52 -20.87 -16.46
N GLY A 205 -6.22 -21.53 -17.39
CA GLY A 205 -6.91 -20.91 -18.50
C GLY A 205 -7.05 -21.89 -19.67
N LEU A 206 -7.87 -21.51 -20.65
CA LEU A 206 -8.20 -22.39 -21.77
C LEU A 206 -6.98 -22.75 -22.62
N ASP A 207 -6.04 -21.82 -22.82
CA ASP A 207 -4.80 -22.06 -23.56
C ASP A 207 -3.94 -23.16 -22.89
N ALA A 208 -3.75 -23.06 -21.56
CA ALA A 208 -2.96 -24.05 -20.81
C ALA A 208 -3.66 -25.42 -20.79
N PHE A 209 -4.99 -25.41 -20.72
CA PHE A 209 -5.80 -26.62 -20.81
C PHE A 209 -5.73 -27.27 -22.20
N GLN A 210 -5.80 -26.47 -23.28
CA GLN A 210 -5.62 -26.91 -24.66
C GLN A 210 -4.26 -27.58 -24.84
N GLU A 211 -3.18 -26.92 -24.42
CA GLU A 211 -1.82 -27.42 -24.55
C GLU A 211 -1.64 -28.75 -23.78
N THR A 212 -2.15 -28.82 -22.54
CA THR A 212 -2.03 -30.01 -21.70
C THR A 212 -2.76 -31.22 -22.29
N HIS A 213 -3.94 -31.00 -22.85
CA HIS A 213 -4.79 -32.07 -23.36
C HIS A 213 -4.66 -32.31 -24.87
N GLY A 214 -3.86 -31.50 -25.58
CA GLY A 214 -3.68 -31.60 -27.02
C GLY A 214 -4.95 -31.34 -27.81
N LEU A 215 -5.78 -30.41 -27.35
CA LEU A 215 -7.06 -30.07 -28.00
C LEU A 215 -6.81 -29.32 -29.31
N SER A 216 -7.58 -29.66 -30.34
CA SER A 216 -7.60 -28.90 -31.59
C SER A 216 -8.24 -27.53 -31.37
N ASP A 217 -7.89 -26.56 -32.24
CA ASP A 217 -8.48 -25.22 -32.21
C ASP A 217 -10.01 -25.27 -32.36
N ASP A 218 -10.51 -26.20 -33.19
CA ASP A 218 -11.94 -26.44 -33.37
C ASP A 218 -12.61 -26.94 -32.07
N THR A 219 -11.92 -27.78 -31.29
CA THR A 219 -12.40 -28.20 -29.97
C THR A 219 -12.38 -27.06 -28.98
N VAL A 220 -11.36 -26.22 -28.98
CA VAL A 220 -11.31 -25.02 -28.13
C VAL A 220 -12.46 -24.07 -28.44
N GLU A 221 -12.74 -23.82 -29.72
CA GLU A 221 -13.88 -22.99 -30.11
C GLU A 221 -15.22 -23.60 -29.64
N ALA A 222 -15.37 -24.92 -29.70
CA ALA A 222 -16.54 -25.60 -29.14
C ALA A 222 -16.64 -25.42 -27.62
N VAL A 223 -15.51 -25.52 -26.90
CA VAL A 223 -15.44 -25.29 -25.45
C VAL A 223 -15.85 -23.85 -25.07
N GLU A 224 -15.38 -22.84 -25.80
CA GLU A 224 -15.79 -21.44 -25.59
C GLU A 224 -17.27 -21.21 -25.87
N ARG A 225 -17.80 -21.87 -26.91
CA ARG A 225 -19.24 -21.81 -27.23
C ARG A 225 -20.09 -22.45 -26.13
N LEU A 226 -19.60 -23.49 -25.43
CA LEU A 226 -20.28 -24.06 -24.25
C LEU A 226 -20.31 -23.09 -23.06
N SER A 227 -19.26 -22.28 -22.86
CA SER A 227 -19.30 -21.19 -21.87
C SER A 227 -20.39 -20.17 -22.22
N SER A 228 -20.48 -19.81 -23.50
CA SER A 228 -21.43 -18.80 -23.99
C SER A 228 -22.86 -19.30 -24.15
N ARG A 229 -23.06 -20.62 -24.30
CA ARG A 229 -24.34 -21.26 -24.60
C ARG A 229 -24.46 -22.49 -23.71
N SER A 230 -25.53 -22.55 -22.93
CA SER A 230 -25.80 -23.64 -21.98
C SER A 230 -25.87 -25.05 -22.59
N SER A 231 -25.82 -25.18 -23.92
CA SER A 231 -25.80 -26.46 -24.65
C SER A 231 -25.22 -26.27 -26.06
N LEU A 232 -24.50 -27.28 -26.55
CA LEU A 232 -24.19 -27.46 -27.97
C LEU A 232 -25.00 -28.62 -28.53
N THR A 233 -25.51 -28.49 -29.76
CA THR A 233 -26.16 -29.62 -30.43
C THR A 233 -25.17 -30.41 -31.28
N LEU A 234 -25.47 -31.69 -31.54
CA LEU A 234 -24.69 -32.53 -32.45
C LEU A 234 -24.58 -31.97 -33.89
N ALA A 235 -25.47 -31.04 -34.27
CA ALA A 235 -25.41 -30.36 -35.55
C ALA A 235 -24.36 -29.23 -35.58
N ASP A 236 -23.91 -28.77 -34.41
CA ASP A 236 -22.99 -27.64 -34.26
C ASP A 236 -21.52 -28.07 -34.11
N VAL A 237 -21.25 -29.39 -33.99
CA VAL A 237 -19.94 -29.91 -33.58
C VAL A 237 -19.58 -31.18 -34.36
N ASP A 238 -18.37 -31.21 -34.91
CA ASP A 238 -17.85 -32.36 -35.64
C ASP A 238 -17.58 -33.56 -34.71
N VAL A 239 -17.65 -34.78 -35.27
CA VAL A 239 -17.44 -36.03 -34.52
C VAL A 239 -16.04 -36.12 -33.90
N GLU A 240 -15.05 -35.52 -34.55
CA GLU A 240 -13.67 -35.46 -34.05
C GLU A 240 -13.57 -34.59 -32.80
N VAL A 241 -14.19 -33.40 -32.83
CA VAL A 241 -14.31 -32.52 -31.66
C VAL A 241 -15.07 -33.20 -30.52
N LEU A 242 -16.18 -33.90 -30.81
CA LEU A 242 -16.92 -34.66 -29.80
C LEU A 242 -16.08 -35.77 -29.17
N ARG A 243 -15.19 -36.41 -29.94
CA ARG A 243 -14.28 -37.43 -29.44
C ARG A 243 -13.23 -36.83 -28.51
N GLU A 244 -12.68 -35.67 -28.85
CA GLU A 244 -11.75 -34.95 -27.97
C GLU A 244 -12.44 -34.51 -26.67
N LEU A 245 -13.63 -33.90 -26.75
CA LEU A 245 -14.43 -33.48 -25.60
C LEU A 245 -14.80 -34.63 -24.66
N LYS A 246 -15.24 -35.77 -25.21
CA LYS A 246 -15.57 -36.95 -24.41
C LYS A 246 -14.34 -37.74 -23.95
N GLY A 247 -13.17 -37.48 -24.52
CA GLY A 247 -11.90 -38.10 -24.15
C GLY A 247 -11.30 -37.54 -22.86
N ILE A 248 -11.79 -36.38 -22.39
CA ILE A 248 -11.31 -35.70 -21.19
C ILE A 248 -12.42 -35.75 -20.15
N ASP A 249 -12.18 -36.41 -19.02
CA ASP A 249 -13.19 -36.62 -17.97
C ASP A 249 -13.84 -35.30 -17.51
N GLN A 250 -13.05 -34.23 -17.42
CA GLN A 250 -13.53 -32.90 -17.04
C GLN A 250 -14.55 -32.32 -18.01
N LEU A 251 -14.33 -32.48 -19.32
CA LEU A 251 -15.24 -32.00 -20.38
C LEU A 251 -16.38 -32.98 -20.67
N ALA A 252 -16.15 -34.28 -20.49
CA ALA A 252 -17.12 -35.32 -20.79
C ALA A 252 -18.41 -35.15 -19.97
N ASN A 253 -18.29 -34.63 -18.75
CA ASN A 253 -19.41 -34.31 -17.87
C ASN A 253 -20.06 -32.96 -18.19
N ALA A 254 -19.32 -32.02 -18.76
CA ALA A 254 -19.84 -30.72 -19.18
C ALA A 254 -20.68 -30.83 -20.47
N VAL A 255 -20.40 -31.83 -21.31
CA VAL A 255 -21.11 -32.05 -22.57
C VAL A 255 -22.27 -33.04 -22.38
N GLU A 256 -23.49 -32.51 -22.29
CA GLU A 256 -24.73 -33.28 -22.41
C GLU A 256 -25.04 -33.57 -23.88
N LEU A 257 -25.08 -34.87 -24.23
CA LEU A 257 -25.53 -35.33 -25.54
C LEU A 257 -27.01 -35.67 -25.47
N SER A 258 -27.87 -34.78 -25.96
CA SER A 258 -29.28 -35.07 -26.19
C SER A 258 -29.51 -35.47 -27.66
N ILE A 259 -30.10 -36.65 -27.86
CA ILE A 259 -30.48 -37.19 -29.19
C ILE A 259 -31.87 -36.68 -29.59
#